data_AF-A0AAU9XQ70-F1
#
_entry.id   AF-A0AAU9XQ70-F1
#
_cell.length_a   1.000
_cell.length_b   1.000
_cell.length_c   1.000
_cell.angle_alpha   90.00
_cell.angle_beta   90.00
_cell.angle_gamma   90.00
#
_symmetry.space_group_name_H-M   'P 1'
#
loop_
_entity.id
_entity.type
_entity.pdbx_description
1 polymer ?
#
loop_
_entity_poly.entity_id
_entity_poly.type
_entity_poly.pdbx_seq_one_letter_code
_entity_poly.pdbx_strand_id
1 'polypeptide(L)'
;MGMARYTGYPALARSCSALKQIDPAAQSGSYIIDPDGEGGFPPLFNVTCDMSDKNGVGVTVIGHDSETRMLVKGCNGPGCYSRDVHYTGTSLSQLANLAKVSLHCEQFIKYECQSSSIVWQNRTFAWWVSRDDIKMNYWGGASPGKGDQICACGMNNTCPKPDIVCNCDNNDGVLREDSGLLTDKKSLPVKQLRFGDTGEAFILWESLSAMA
;
A
#
# COMPACT_ATOMS: atom_id res chain seq x y z
N MET A 1 -27.87 -3.60 33.38
CA MET A 1 -28.45 -2.82 32.26
C MET A 1 -28.09 -3.52 30.97
N GLY A 2 -29.05 -4.15 30.30
CA GLY A 2 -28.82 -4.87 29.04
C GLY A 2 -28.62 -3.88 27.88
N MET A 3 -27.61 -4.13 27.04
CA MET A 3 -27.43 -3.40 25.78
C MET A 3 -28.51 -3.83 24.80
N ALA A 4 -29.26 -2.86 24.30
CA ALA A 4 -30.30 -3.06 23.28
C ALA A 4 -29.67 -3.66 22.01
N ARG A 5 -30.17 -4.82 21.59
CA ARG A 5 -29.91 -5.37 20.26
C ARG A 5 -30.63 -4.49 19.25
N TYR A 6 -29.89 -3.86 18.33
CA TYR A 6 -30.47 -3.23 17.15
C TYR A 6 -30.91 -4.34 16.19
N THR A 7 -32.05 -4.97 16.47
CA THR A 7 -32.69 -5.93 15.57
C THR A 7 -33.37 -5.15 14.44
N GLY A 8 -32.84 -5.20 13.21
CA GLY A 8 -33.57 -4.66 12.06
C GLY A 8 -32.79 -4.39 10.77
N TYR A 9 -31.46 -4.37 10.78
CA TYR A 9 -30.68 -4.29 9.54
C TYR A 9 -30.24 -5.69 9.09
N PRO A 10 -30.36 -6.04 7.79
CA PRO A 10 -29.69 -7.23 7.27
C PRO A 10 -28.18 -7.10 7.55
N ALA A 11 -27.55 -8.17 8.01
CA ALA A 11 -26.11 -8.20 8.21
C ALA A 11 -25.40 -7.82 6.89
N LEU A 12 -24.63 -6.74 6.91
CA LEU A 12 -23.87 -6.28 5.76
C LEU A 12 -22.69 -7.21 5.50
N ALA A 13 -22.31 -7.35 4.22
CA ALA A 13 -21.14 -8.11 3.86
C ALA A 13 -19.87 -7.45 4.44
N ARG A 14 -18.92 -8.28 4.90
CA ARG A 14 -17.67 -7.79 5.52
C ARG A 14 -16.63 -7.26 4.52
N SER A 15 -16.79 -7.61 3.25
CA SER A 15 -15.90 -7.26 2.15
C SER A 15 -16.61 -7.45 0.82
N CYS A 16 -16.04 -6.90 -0.26
CA CYS A 16 -16.55 -7.15 -1.61
C CYS A 16 -16.56 -8.65 -1.97
N SER A 17 -15.60 -9.42 -1.47
CA SER A 17 -15.55 -10.87 -1.70
C SER A 17 -16.66 -11.61 -0.97
N ALA A 18 -16.91 -11.26 0.30
CA ALA A 18 -18.05 -11.78 1.03
C ALA A 18 -19.37 -11.42 0.33
N LEU A 19 -19.47 -10.20 -0.20
CA LEU A 19 -20.63 -9.76 -0.97
C LEU A 19 -20.80 -10.59 -2.25
N LYS A 20 -19.72 -10.83 -3.00
CA LYS A 20 -19.74 -11.63 -4.23
C LYS A 20 -20.08 -13.10 -3.99
N GLN A 21 -19.73 -13.65 -2.82
CA GLN A 21 -20.15 -14.99 -2.41
C GLN A 21 -21.65 -15.07 -2.10
N ILE A 22 -22.21 -14.02 -1.48
CA ILE A 22 -23.65 -13.93 -1.17
C ILE A 22 -24.47 -13.68 -2.43
N ASP A 23 -24.00 -12.79 -3.31
CA ASP A 23 -24.61 -12.46 -4.59
C ASP A 23 -23.60 -12.67 -5.73
N PRO A 24 -23.55 -13.88 -6.32
CA PRO A 24 -22.69 -14.17 -7.46
C PRO A 24 -22.98 -13.31 -8.70
N ALA A 25 -24.18 -12.72 -8.80
CA ALA A 25 -24.55 -11.83 -9.89
C ALA A 25 -24.13 -10.37 -9.65
N ALA A 26 -23.61 -10.03 -8.48
CA ALA A 26 -23.14 -8.69 -8.15
C ALA A 26 -22.11 -8.19 -9.18
N GLN A 27 -22.28 -6.95 -9.63
CA GLN A 27 -21.45 -6.30 -10.64
C GLN A 27 -20.45 -5.36 -9.97
N SER A 28 -19.41 -4.93 -10.69
CA SER A 28 -18.47 -3.93 -10.16
C SER A 28 -19.18 -2.60 -9.92
N GLY A 29 -18.86 -1.91 -8.82
CA GLY A 29 -19.54 -0.69 -8.43
C GLY A 29 -19.26 -0.28 -6.99
N SER A 30 -19.97 0.75 -6.51
CA SER A 30 -19.86 1.22 -5.12
C SER A 30 -20.80 0.44 -4.20
N TYR A 31 -20.27 -0.03 -3.07
CA TYR A 31 -21.00 -0.82 -2.08
C TYR A 31 -20.67 -0.36 -0.66
N ILE A 32 -21.60 -0.62 0.25
CA ILE A 32 -21.38 -0.45 1.68
C ILE A 32 -21.06 -1.81 2.29
N ILE A 33 -19.90 -1.92 2.92
CA ILE A 33 -19.44 -3.11 3.64
C ILE A 33 -19.22 -2.79 5.13
N ASP A 34 -19.19 -3.84 5.95
CA ASP A 34 -18.98 -3.76 7.40
C ASP A 34 -17.83 -4.71 7.83
N PRO A 35 -16.56 -4.31 7.67
CA PRO A 35 -15.43 -5.21 7.94
C PRO A 35 -15.26 -5.60 9.42
N ASP A 36 -15.69 -4.77 10.37
CA ASP A 36 -15.66 -5.08 11.80
C ASP A 36 -16.91 -5.84 12.28
N GLY A 37 -18.01 -5.78 11.53
CA GLY A 37 -19.20 -6.60 11.72
C GLY A 37 -20.15 -6.08 12.79
N GLU A 38 -21.27 -6.79 12.98
CA GLU A 38 -22.33 -6.39 13.92
C GLU A 38 -21.81 -6.09 15.34
N GLY A 39 -22.13 -4.90 15.85
CA GLY A 39 -21.66 -4.42 17.15
C GLY A 39 -20.30 -3.69 17.10
N GLY A 40 -19.66 -3.64 15.92
CA GLY A 40 -18.61 -2.69 15.61
C GLY A 40 -19.11 -1.24 15.74
N PHE A 41 -18.22 -0.33 16.14
CA PHE A 41 -18.58 1.08 16.20
C PHE A 41 -18.58 1.65 14.77
N PRO A 42 -19.65 2.34 14.33
CA PRO A 42 -19.66 3.01 13.03
C PRO A 42 -18.40 3.88 12.82
N PRO A 43 -17.91 4.00 11.58
CA PRO A 43 -18.74 4.05 10.36
C PRO A 43 -18.68 2.81 9.47
N LEU A 44 -19.82 2.53 8.82
CA LEU A 44 -19.90 1.65 7.66
C LEU A 44 -18.95 2.13 6.56
N PHE A 45 -18.40 1.19 5.80
CA PHE A 45 -17.35 1.49 4.86
C PHE A 45 -17.90 1.50 3.42
N ASN A 46 -17.97 2.69 2.81
CA ASN A 46 -18.29 2.85 1.40
C ASN A 46 -17.04 2.60 0.55
N VAL A 47 -17.08 1.61 -0.31
CA VAL A 47 -15.94 1.13 -1.11
C VAL A 47 -16.32 0.90 -2.56
N THR A 48 -15.33 0.87 -3.43
CA THR A 48 -15.50 0.35 -4.79
C THR A 48 -15.18 -1.14 -4.79
N CYS A 49 -16.12 -1.96 -5.24
CA CYS A 49 -15.89 -3.38 -5.48
C CYS A 49 -15.64 -3.62 -6.97
N ASP A 50 -14.51 -4.24 -7.29
CA ASP A 50 -14.32 -4.87 -8.59
C ASP A 50 -14.72 -6.35 -8.50
N MET A 51 -15.91 -6.66 -9.00
CA MET A 51 -16.47 -8.01 -8.99
C MET A 51 -15.97 -8.90 -10.14
N SER A 52 -15.10 -8.36 -10.99
CA SER A 52 -14.53 -9.06 -12.16
C SER A 52 -13.04 -9.40 -11.98
N ASP A 53 -12.33 -8.63 -11.16
CA ASP A 53 -10.90 -8.84 -10.90
C ASP A 53 -10.63 -10.18 -10.18
N LYS A 54 -9.40 -10.70 -10.36
CA LYS A 54 -8.87 -11.93 -9.75
C LYS A 54 -9.77 -13.15 -9.93
N ASN A 55 -10.29 -13.34 -11.14
CA ASN A 55 -11.23 -14.41 -11.49
C ASN A 55 -12.59 -14.29 -10.77
N GLY A 56 -13.07 -13.06 -10.58
CA GLY A 56 -14.42 -12.77 -10.07
C GLY A 56 -14.57 -12.92 -8.56
N VAL A 57 -13.49 -12.79 -7.79
CA VAL A 57 -13.51 -12.95 -6.32
C VAL A 57 -14.20 -11.78 -5.63
N GLY A 58 -14.21 -10.57 -6.21
CA GLY A 58 -14.74 -9.37 -5.55
C GLY A 58 -13.66 -8.65 -4.76
N VAL A 59 -12.90 -7.80 -5.45
CA VAL A 59 -11.79 -7.02 -4.88
C VAL A 59 -12.29 -5.69 -4.35
N THR A 60 -11.86 -5.32 -3.13
CA THR A 60 -12.16 -4.01 -2.54
C THR A 60 -11.05 -3.02 -2.95
N VAL A 61 -11.38 -2.03 -3.76
CA VAL A 61 -10.43 -1.05 -4.30
C VAL A 61 -10.52 0.26 -3.51
N ILE A 62 -9.38 0.72 -2.98
CA ILE A 62 -9.30 1.94 -2.18
C ILE A 62 -8.28 2.90 -2.80
N GLY A 63 -8.78 4.07 -3.22
CA GLY A 63 -7.93 5.12 -3.77
C GLY A 63 -7.30 6.03 -2.71
N HIS A 64 -6.26 6.77 -3.08
CA HIS A 64 -5.57 7.74 -2.22
C HIS A 64 -5.03 8.97 -2.98
N ASP A 65 -4.63 9.99 -2.23
CA ASP A 65 -4.20 11.31 -2.72
C ASP A 65 -2.82 11.35 -3.40
N SER A 66 -2.23 10.20 -3.69
CA SER A 66 -0.83 10.07 -4.09
C SER A 66 -0.64 9.21 -5.35
N GLU A 67 -1.72 8.94 -6.08
CA GLU A 67 -1.73 8.08 -7.29
C GLU A 67 -1.12 8.73 -8.55
N THR A 68 -0.57 9.94 -8.43
CA THR A 68 -0.03 10.70 -9.56
C THR A 68 1.45 11.00 -9.35
N ARG A 69 2.17 11.31 -10.44
CA ARG A 69 3.61 11.62 -10.36
C ARG A 69 3.83 12.91 -9.58
N MET A 70 4.60 12.83 -8.50
CA MET A 70 4.97 13.95 -7.67
C MET A 70 6.49 14.15 -7.70
N LEU A 71 6.93 15.39 -7.87
CA LEU A 71 8.34 15.73 -7.75
C LEU A 71 8.73 15.80 -6.27
N VAL A 72 9.83 15.16 -5.91
CA VAL A 72 10.42 15.20 -4.58
C VAL A 72 11.82 15.78 -4.66
N LYS A 73 12.02 16.90 -3.98
CA LYS A 73 13.27 17.64 -4.00
C LYS A 73 13.50 18.40 -2.70
N GLY A 74 14.74 18.84 -2.50
CA GLY A 74 15.11 19.75 -1.43
C GLY A 74 15.37 19.07 -0.10
N CYS A 75 15.60 17.75 -0.09
CA CYS A 75 15.93 17.00 1.12
C CYS A 75 17.15 16.10 0.90
N ASN A 76 18.27 16.46 1.54
CA ASN A 76 19.51 15.67 1.50
C ASN A 76 19.62 14.67 2.66
N GLY A 77 19.08 15.01 3.83
CA GLY A 77 19.13 14.14 5.01
C GLY A 77 18.25 12.88 4.85
N PRO A 78 18.61 11.74 5.46
CA PRO A 78 17.79 10.53 5.40
C PRO A 78 16.33 10.77 5.84
N GLY A 79 15.37 10.52 4.94
CA GLY A 79 13.94 10.65 5.20
C GLY A 79 13.44 12.04 5.64
N CYS A 80 14.20 13.11 5.38
CA CYS A 80 13.75 14.46 5.77
C CYS A 80 12.55 14.96 4.97
N TYR A 81 12.31 14.42 3.77
CA TYR A 81 11.08 14.62 3.04
C TYR A 81 10.08 13.56 3.49
N SER A 82 8.85 13.98 3.74
CA SER A 82 7.74 13.10 4.07
C SER A 82 6.54 13.37 3.19
N ARG A 83 5.94 12.29 2.67
CA ARG A 83 4.62 12.33 2.03
C ARG A 83 3.67 11.46 2.83
N ASP A 84 2.75 12.10 3.54
CA ASP A 84 1.62 11.41 4.16
C ASP A 84 0.65 10.95 3.08
N VAL A 85 0.09 9.75 3.27
CA VAL A 85 -0.88 9.16 2.36
C VAL A 85 -2.27 9.30 2.95
N HIS A 86 -3.16 9.95 2.21
CA HIS A 86 -4.56 10.06 2.60
C HIS A 86 -5.43 9.20 1.70
N TYR A 87 -6.03 8.17 2.30
CA TYR A 87 -6.98 7.29 1.61
C TYR A 87 -8.36 7.96 1.54
N THR A 88 -8.98 7.87 0.36
CA THR A 88 -10.22 8.59 0.07
C THR A 88 -11.39 7.94 0.82
N GLY A 89 -12.12 8.74 1.61
CA GLY A 89 -13.35 8.32 2.25
C GLY A 89 -13.18 7.30 3.38
N THR A 90 -11.97 7.13 3.94
CA THR A 90 -11.70 6.12 4.97
C THR A 90 -10.54 6.48 5.91
N SER A 91 -10.50 5.84 7.07
CA SER A 91 -9.39 5.94 8.02
C SER A 91 -8.45 4.72 7.95
N LEU A 92 -7.22 4.87 8.46
CA LEU A 92 -6.30 3.74 8.64
C LEU A 92 -6.86 2.64 9.55
N SER A 93 -7.72 2.99 10.52
CA SER A 93 -8.37 2.00 11.39
C SER A 93 -9.41 1.15 10.63
N GLN A 94 -10.21 1.76 9.76
CA GLN A 94 -11.13 1.02 8.89
C GLN A 94 -10.36 0.13 7.91
N LEU A 95 -9.27 0.63 7.34
CA LEU A 95 -8.40 -0.15 6.46
C LEU A 95 -7.71 -1.32 7.19
N ALA A 96 -7.34 -1.15 8.46
CA ALA A 96 -6.81 -2.25 9.26
C ALA A 96 -7.85 -3.36 9.48
N ASN A 97 -9.12 -3.01 9.72
CA ASN A 97 -10.21 -3.97 9.82
C ASN A 97 -10.45 -4.69 8.48
N LEU A 98 -10.45 -3.94 7.37
CA LEU A 98 -10.56 -4.52 6.03
C LEU A 98 -9.41 -5.50 5.75
N ALA A 99 -8.16 -5.12 6.02
CA ALA A 99 -7.00 -5.98 5.85
C ALA A 99 -7.05 -7.24 6.74
N LYS A 100 -7.64 -7.11 7.94
CA LYS A 100 -7.82 -8.24 8.87
C LYS A 100 -8.79 -9.28 8.32
N VAL A 101 -9.92 -8.86 7.74
CA VAL A 101 -10.92 -9.79 7.18
C VAL A 101 -10.60 -10.26 5.76
N SER A 102 -9.63 -9.62 5.09
CA SER A 102 -9.24 -9.98 3.73
C SER A 102 -8.20 -11.11 3.71
N LEU A 103 -8.27 -12.04 2.76
CA LEU A 103 -7.24 -13.08 2.60
C LEU A 103 -5.90 -12.48 2.14
N HIS A 104 -5.93 -11.55 1.19
CA HIS A 104 -4.76 -10.90 0.60
C HIS A 104 -4.92 -9.36 0.55
N CYS A 105 -3.81 -8.63 0.56
CA CYS A 105 -3.81 -7.18 0.31
C CYS A 105 -2.61 -6.88 -0.56
N GLU A 106 -2.78 -6.04 -1.56
CA GLU A 106 -1.68 -5.60 -2.42
C GLU A 106 -1.71 -4.10 -2.62
N GLN A 107 -0.54 -3.46 -2.55
CA GLN A 107 -0.38 -2.05 -2.86
C GLN A 107 0.83 -1.88 -3.75
N PHE A 108 0.64 -1.36 -4.96
CA PHE A 108 1.76 -1.09 -5.84
C PHE A 108 2.48 0.16 -5.38
N ILE A 109 3.79 0.15 -5.15
CA ILE A 109 4.62 1.34 -4.88
C ILE A 109 5.64 1.56 -5.99
N LYS A 110 5.96 2.83 -6.32
CA LYS A 110 6.99 3.18 -7.30
C LYS A 110 7.83 4.38 -6.85
N TYR A 111 9.13 4.32 -7.09
CA TYR A 111 10.06 5.41 -6.88
C TYR A 111 10.90 5.61 -8.12
N GLU A 112 10.90 6.81 -8.69
CA GLU A 112 11.69 7.17 -9.86
C GLU A 112 12.83 8.11 -9.46
N CYS A 113 14.06 7.66 -9.61
CA CYS A 113 15.22 8.34 -9.09
C CYS A 113 16.11 8.84 -10.23
N GLN A 114 16.57 10.07 -10.08
CA GLN A 114 17.69 10.60 -10.84
C GLN A 114 18.66 11.22 -9.82
N SER A 115 19.85 10.64 -9.74
CA SER A 115 20.85 11.01 -8.74
C SER A 115 20.33 10.96 -7.30
N SER A 116 19.59 9.89 -6.95
CA SER A 116 19.01 9.70 -5.61
C SER A 116 19.03 8.22 -5.24
N SER A 117 19.44 7.93 -4.00
CA SER A 117 19.68 6.56 -3.53
C SER A 117 18.64 6.12 -2.48
N ILE A 118 18.26 4.84 -2.47
CA ILE A 118 17.48 4.23 -1.37
C ILE A 118 18.42 3.88 -0.22
N VAL A 119 19.58 3.28 -0.54
CA VAL A 119 20.65 2.97 0.40
C VAL A 119 21.97 3.51 -0.14
N TRP A 120 22.67 4.28 0.69
CA TRP A 120 24.00 4.79 0.38
C TRP A 120 24.90 4.69 1.61
N GLN A 121 26.11 4.14 1.46
CA GLN A 121 27.08 3.97 2.55
C GLN A 121 26.49 3.33 3.82
N ASN A 122 25.73 2.24 3.65
CA ASN A 122 25.05 1.51 4.73
C ASN A 122 24.04 2.38 5.54
N ARG A 123 23.49 3.41 4.91
CA ARG A 123 22.41 4.24 5.46
C ARG A 123 21.23 4.25 4.50
N THR A 124 20.04 4.04 5.03
CA THR A 124 18.78 4.11 4.26
C THR A 124 18.30 5.56 4.17
N PHE A 125 18.14 6.06 2.96
CA PHE A 125 17.62 7.40 2.67
C PHE A 125 16.14 7.40 2.30
N ALA A 126 15.63 6.30 1.73
CA ALA A 126 14.22 6.16 1.35
C ALA A 126 13.56 4.93 1.96
N TRP A 127 12.34 5.08 2.48
CA TRP A 127 11.52 3.98 3.02
C TRP A 127 10.04 4.35 3.04
N TRP A 128 9.18 3.36 3.22
CA TRP A 128 7.77 3.57 3.56
C TRP A 128 7.51 3.24 5.02
N VAL A 129 6.46 3.82 5.57
CA VAL A 129 5.99 3.63 6.94
C VAL A 129 4.66 2.89 6.90
N SER A 130 4.56 1.82 7.67
CA SER A 130 3.34 1.02 7.78
C SER A 130 2.20 1.79 8.44
N ARG A 131 0.98 1.25 8.34
CA ARG A 131 -0.19 1.75 9.10
C ARG A 131 0.05 1.84 10.62
N ASP A 132 0.99 1.06 11.15
CA ASP A 132 1.32 0.93 12.56
C ASP A 132 2.57 1.75 12.94
N ASP A 133 2.95 2.74 12.12
CA ASP A 133 4.11 3.63 12.34
C ASP A 133 5.47 2.93 12.34
N ILE A 134 5.56 1.75 11.71
CA ILE A 134 6.80 0.99 11.60
C ILE A 134 7.52 1.40 10.32
N LYS A 135 8.79 1.80 10.45
CA LYS A 135 9.70 1.96 9.30
C LYS A 135 9.91 0.61 8.64
N MET A 136 9.52 0.50 7.38
CA MET A 136 9.66 -0.72 6.60
C MET A 136 11.02 -0.75 5.90
N ASN A 137 11.62 -1.93 5.83
CA ASN A 137 12.98 -2.15 5.33
C ASN A 137 13.01 -2.82 3.95
N TYR A 138 11.91 -2.77 3.20
CA TYR A 138 11.80 -3.31 1.86
C TYR A 138 10.87 -2.44 0.99
N TRP A 139 10.94 -2.64 -0.31
CA TRP A 139 10.22 -1.93 -1.37
C TRP A 139 9.34 -2.90 -2.18
N GLY A 140 8.57 -2.35 -3.12
CA GLY A 140 7.71 -3.11 -4.02
C GLY A 140 8.45 -4.24 -4.71
N GLY A 141 7.82 -5.41 -4.81
CA GLY A 141 8.41 -6.61 -5.41
C GLY A 141 9.45 -7.34 -4.53
N ALA A 142 9.77 -6.81 -3.34
CA ALA A 142 10.55 -7.52 -2.34
C ALA A 142 9.69 -8.04 -1.18
N SER A 143 10.26 -8.95 -0.39
CA SER A 143 9.62 -9.54 0.78
C SER A 143 10.29 -9.06 2.08
N PRO A 144 9.53 -8.82 3.17
CA PRO A 144 10.10 -8.49 4.46
C PRO A 144 11.11 -9.55 4.93
N GLY A 145 12.20 -9.10 5.58
CA GLY A 145 13.15 -9.98 6.27
C GLY A 145 14.20 -10.68 5.40
N LYS A 146 14.36 -10.29 4.12
CA LYS A 146 15.33 -10.88 3.18
C LYS A 146 16.73 -10.24 3.19
N GLY A 147 17.14 -9.63 4.30
CA GLY A 147 18.47 -9.00 4.42
C GLY A 147 18.61 -7.83 3.44
N ASP A 148 19.64 -7.87 2.60
CA ASP A 148 19.99 -6.81 1.64
C ASP A 148 19.09 -6.79 0.38
N GLN A 149 18.25 -7.80 0.18
CA GLN A 149 17.33 -7.87 -0.97
C GLN A 149 16.06 -7.07 -0.71
N ILE A 150 16.22 -5.75 -0.65
CA ILE A 150 15.15 -4.86 -0.19
C ILE A 150 14.25 -4.35 -1.31
N CYS A 151 14.48 -4.67 -2.58
CA CYS A 151 13.66 -4.24 -3.73
C CYS A 151 13.67 -5.30 -4.84
N ALA A 152 12.79 -5.15 -5.84
CA ALA A 152 12.56 -6.16 -6.87
C ALA A 152 13.83 -6.58 -7.63
N CYS A 153 14.71 -5.64 -8.01
CA CYS A 153 15.94 -6.01 -8.74
C CYS A 153 16.89 -6.83 -7.86
N GLY A 154 16.97 -6.54 -6.55
CA GLY A 154 17.81 -7.26 -5.60
C GLY A 154 17.31 -8.68 -5.37
N MET A 155 15.99 -8.88 -5.36
CA MET A 155 15.37 -10.21 -5.29
C MET A 155 15.66 -11.05 -6.54
N ASN A 156 15.70 -10.42 -7.71
CA ASN A 156 15.81 -11.10 -9.00
C ASN A 156 17.25 -11.14 -9.54
N ASN A 157 18.23 -10.55 -8.85
CA ASN A 157 19.61 -10.34 -9.32
C ASN A 157 19.67 -9.60 -10.68
N THR A 158 18.80 -8.61 -10.86
CA THR A 158 18.70 -7.82 -12.10
C THR A 158 19.10 -6.35 -11.90
N CYS A 159 19.72 -6.00 -10.77
CA CYS A 159 20.17 -4.63 -10.54
C CYS A 159 21.30 -4.23 -11.50
N PRO A 160 21.49 -2.94 -11.79
CA PRO A 160 22.48 -2.44 -12.75
C PRO A 160 23.93 -2.83 -12.46
N LYS A 161 24.26 -3.06 -11.19
CA LYS A 161 25.58 -3.52 -10.75
C LYS A 161 25.44 -4.63 -9.70
N PRO A 162 26.43 -5.52 -9.56
CA PRO A 162 26.38 -6.61 -8.58
C PRO A 162 26.45 -6.16 -7.11
N ASP A 163 26.98 -4.97 -6.84
CA ASP A 163 27.26 -4.44 -5.49
C ASP A 163 26.18 -3.47 -4.97
N ILE A 164 25.14 -3.22 -5.75
CA ILE A 164 24.01 -2.36 -5.36
C ILE A 164 22.77 -3.22 -5.07
N VAL A 165 21.99 -2.79 -4.08
CA VAL A 165 20.81 -3.54 -3.65
C VAL A 165 19.56 -3.16 -4.42
N CYS A 166 19.47 -1.90 -4.87
CA CYS A 166 18.35 -1.37 -5.66
C CYS A 166 18.77 -0.62 -6.91
N ASN A 167 17.84 -0.46 -7.86
CA ASN A 167 18.10 0.24 -9.12
C ASN A 167 18.54 1.68 -8.86
N CYS A 168 17.87 2.36 -7.92
CA CYS A 168 18.15 3.74 -7.55
C CYS A 168 19.52 3.95 -6.89
N ASP A 169 20.08 2.92 -6.26
CA ASP A 169 21.38 3.03 -5.58
C ASP A 169 22.55 3.14 -6.56
N ASN A 170 22.31 2.95 -7.86
CA ASN A 170 23.33 3.14 -8.87
C ASN A 170 23.78 4.62 -9.00
N ASN A 171 22.88 5.56 -8.67
CA ASN A 171 23.16 7.00 -8.53
C ASN A 171 24.03 7.60 -9.67
N ASP A 172 23.71 7.29 -10.92
CA ASP A 172 24.51 7.62 -12.12
C ASP A 172 23.93 8.74 -12.99
N GLY A 173 22.97 9.51 -12.46
CA GLY A 173 22.29 10.58 -13.19
C GLY A 173 21.33 10.11 -14.30
N VAL A 174 21.19 8.79 -14.48
CA VAL A 174 20.18 8.19 -15.36
C VAL A 174 18.88 8.03 -14.58
N LEU A 175 17.75 8.33 -15.22
CA LEU A 175 16.44 8.06 -14.63
C LEU A 175 16.24 6.55 -14.46
N ARG A 176 16.01 6.11 -13.23
CA ARG A 176 15.79 4.71 -12.85
C ARG A 176 14.54 4.58 -12.00
N GLU A 177 14.11 3.35 -11.77
CA GLU A 177 12.97 3.10 -10.88
C GLU A 177 13.14 1.86 -10.03
N ASP A 178 12.59 1.91 -8.82
CA ASP A 178 12.28 0.74 -8.00
C ASP A 178 10.76 0.73 -7.76
N SER A 179 10.11 -0.34 -8.20
CA SER A 179 8.65 -0.44 -8.21
C SER A 179 8.18 -1.88 -7.98
N GLY A 180 6.92 -2.04 -7.57
CA GLY A 180 6.27 -3.34 -7.44
C GLY A 180 5.21 -3.39 -6.35
N LEU A 181 4.59 -4.56 -6.20
CA LEU A 181 3.57 -4.80 -5.18
C LEU A 181 4.20 -5.03 -3.81
N LEU A 182 3.68 -4.32 -2.81
CA LEU A 182 3.71 -4.72 -1.41
C LEU A 182 2.56 -5.68 -1.17
N THR A 183 2.80 -6.81 -0.50
CA THR A 183 1.77 -7.85 -0.29
C THR A 183 1.62 -8.28 1.17
N ASP A 184 2.43 -7.73 2.09
CA ASP A 184 2.29 -8.02 3.52
C ASP A 184 1.11 -7.23 4.12
N LYS A 185 -0.05 -7.89 4.17
CA LYS A 185 -1.27 -7.32 4.77
C LYS A 185 -1.13 -6.94 6.24
N LYS A 186 -0.11 -7.43 6.95
CA LYS A 186 0.13 -7.03 8.35
C LYS A 186 0.72 -5.63 8.46
N SER A 187 1.35 -5.13 7.40
CA SER A 187 1.96 -3.79 7.38
C SER A 187 1.21 -2.80 6.50
N LEU A 188 0.46 -3.29 5.51
CA LEU A 188 -0.39 -2.46 4.67
C LEU A 188 -1.59 -1.88 5.43
N PRO A 189 -2.13 -0.73 5.02
CA PRO A 189 -1.68 0.10 3.90
C PRO A 189 -0.43 0.93 4.24
N VAL A 190 0.22 1.50 3.22
CA VAL A 190 1.30 2.48 3.42
C VAL A 190 0.71 3.75 4.04
N LYS A 191 1.24 4.19 5.17
CA LYS A 191 0.83 5.43 5.85
C LYS A 191 1.57 6.65 5.32
N GLN A 192 2.87 6.49 5.06
CA GLN A 192 3.76 7.59 4.73
C GLN A 192 4.96 7.10 3.94
N LEU A 193 5.46 7.94 3.05
CA LEU A 193 6.73 7.73 2.37
C LEU A 193 7.78 8.72 2.87
N ARG A 194 9.03 8.26 2.98
CA ARG A 194 10.17 9.04 3.47
C ARG A 194 11.27 8.99 2.44
N PHE A 195 11.82 10.15 2.09
CA PHE A 195 12.90 10.28 1.13
C PHE A 195 13.98 11.23 1.62
N GLY A 196 15.20 10.95 1.18
CA GLY A 196 16.41 11.75 1.36
C GLY A 196 17.26 11.61 0.11
N ASP A 197 18.42 12.28 0.06
CA ASP A 197 19.24 12.31 -1.16
C ASP A 197 18.43 12.77 -2.40
N THR A 198 17.53 13.75 -2.20
CA THR A 198 16.57 14.22 -3.21
C THR A 198 16.98 15.59 -3.74
N GLY A 199 18.00 15.59 -4.62
CA GLY A 199 18.32 16.75 -5.45
C GLY A 199 17.23 17.00 -6.50
N GLU A 200 16.99 16.00 -7.36
CA GLU A 200 15.96 15.98 -8.42
C GLU A 200 15.34 14.58 -8.59
N ALA A 201 14.51 14.11 -7.65
CA ALA A 201 13.85 12.79 -7.72
C ALA A 201 12.34 12.90 -7.97
N PHE A 202 11.72 11.86 -8.55
CA PHE A 202 10.28 11.80 -8.83
C PHE A 202 9.64 10.57 -8.18
N ILE A 203 8.37 10.67 -7.84
CA ILE A 203 7.66 9.58 -7.17
C ILE A 203 6.35 9.37 -7.89
N LEU A 204 6.05 8.12 -8.20
CA LEU A 204 4.78 7.70 -8.78
C LEU A 204 4.17 6.68 -7.83
N TRP A 205 2.87 6.71 -7.63
CA TRP A 205 2.22 5.67 -6.86
C TRP A 205 0.90 5.28 -7.49
N GLU A 206 0.41 4.08 -7.22
CA GLU A 206 -0.87 3.60 -7.72
C GLU A 206 -1.68 3.04 -6.55
N SER A 207 -3.01 3.01 -6.74
CA SER A 207 -4.03 2.71 -5.73
C SER A 207 -3.78 1.42 -4.91
N LEU A 208 -4.31 1.37 -3.68
CA LEU A 208 -4.37 0.17 -2.86
C LEU A 208 -5.46 -0.78 -3.36
N SER A 209 -5.11 -2.05 -3.55
CA SER A 209 -6.06 -3.12 -3.88
C SER A 209 -6.14 -4.13 -2.73
N ALA A 210 -7.27 -4.18 -2.02
CA ALA A 210 -7.49 -5.16 -0.95
C ALA A 210 -8.35 -6.33 -1.46
N MET A 211 -7.83 -7.55 -1.40
CA MET A 211 -8.46 -8.76 -1.92
C MET A 211 -8.95 -9.65 -0.77
N ALA A 212 -10.25 -9.69 -0.53
CA ALA A 212 -10.79 -10.51 0.56
C ALA A 212 -10.95 -11.99 0.21
#